data_AF-A0A1E1XM97-F1
#
_entry.id   AF-A0A1E1XM97-F1
#
_cell.length_a   1.000
_cell.length_b   1.000
_cell.length_c   1.000
_cell.angle_alpha   90.00
_cell.angle_beta   90.00
_cell.angle_gamma   90.00
#
_symmetry.space_group_name_H-M   'P 1'
#
loop_
_entity.id
_entity.type
_entity.pdbx_description
1 polymer ?
#
loop_
_entity_poly.entity_id
_entity_poly.type
_entity_poly.pdbx_seq_one_letter_code
_entity_poly.pdbx_strand_id
1 'polypeptide(L)'
;VGPPRHVEEEPSESSAEMERLALDCLFLRRFRRLASIVLSNAAAVLVMLALLALSVAYEVIVYQVGLTTSQYYVVLGKKDWWGFINQTAFCLGLIALVACIKSSKTYVSSTVTVQWRQLLTKRLQELYFSRKVHYRVNVVETSIDNPDQRITQDVDRLCQVLSDIVPTLLISPFTIGYYSYQSFSVAGFIGPLAVFVYFIISTIVSKLLITRVVPSVYELEKQEGRFRYKHAQIRANSESVAFLDGEFAELDSTEGHLVELVRAQQSVYNRQFPLNLGVYFTDYAGSILSFLIIAVPLFTGEYDHISTADLSGIISKNTFVSMYLISCFSKLVDLSSGISTVAGNTHRISVLLERMEAINEEDELSETLKKNKRPQDDGDDGDKEVVPHFTLKNVSYGSPYDDNIFVEGLTLELGPPMSVFVTGPSNSGKTSLLRILKGLWSPSSGAVVREPSGSLFLPQVTWFGTGSLRSQLYYPYTPPKTTPHEEGEIWRLIELVELGHLLKRSGGLDSSLLPMWYESLSPGERQRLSFLRVLCQRPKMALLDEAT
;
A
#
# COMPACT_ATOMS: atom_id res chain seq x y z
N VAL A 1 33.04 -0.83 38.86
CA VAL A 1 31.93 0.02 39.36
C VAL A 1 32.22 1.44 38.93
N GLY A 2 31.72 1.82 37.76
CA GLY A 2 31.63 3.19 37.27
C GLY A 2 30.17 3.42 36.87
N PRO A 3 29.62 4.63 37.00
CA PRO A 3 28.20 4.84 36.82
C PRO A 3 27.82 4.60 35.35
N PRO A 4 26.62 4.08 35.06
CA PRO A 4 26.13 4.04 33.69
C PRO A 4 25.97 5.49 33.22
N ARG A 5 26.59 5.83 32.09
CA ARG A 5 26.28 7.06 31.37
C ARG A 5 24.79 7.00 31.02
N HIS A 6 24.04 7.97 31.51
CA HIS A 6 22.71 8.28 31.01
C HIS A 6 22.80 8.38 29.49
N VAL A 7 22.18 7.42 28.80
CA VAL A 7 21.72 7.62 27.44
C VAL A 7 20.66 8.72 27.58
N GLU A 8 20.99 9.94 27.17
CA GLU A 8 19.98 10.95 26.91
C GLU A 8 18.99 10.30 25.95
N GLU A 9 17.75 10.09 26.42
CA GLU A 9 16.62 9.75 25.57
C GLU A 9 16.53 10.86 24.52
N GLU A 10 17.03 10.58 23.32
CA GLU A 10 16.69 11.37 22.15
C GLU A 10 15.15 11.47 22.11
N PRO A 11 14.58 12.66 21.88
CA PRO A 11 13.14 12.80 21.81
C PRO A 11 12.63 11.85 20.74
N SER A 12 11.68 10.98 21.12
CA SER A 12 11.10 9.97 20.24
C SER A 12 10.82 10.55 18.86
N GLU A 13 11.41 9.96 17.81
CA GLU A 13 11.28 10.33 16.38
C GLU A 13 9.82 10.57 15.96
N SER A 14 8.85 10.06 16.72
CA SER A 14 7.40 10.19 16.50
C SER A 14 6.86 11.63 16.54
N SER A 15 7.46 12.57 17.27
CA SER A 15 6.97 13.96 17.28
C SER A 15 7.41 14.72 16.03
N ALA A 16 8.65 14.49 15.58
CA ALA A 16 9.22 15.09 14.39
C ALA A 16 8.65 14.50 13.08
N GLU A 17 8.28 13.21 13.05
CA GLU A 17 7.58 12.62 11.91
C GLU A 17 6.10 13.06 11.81
N MET A 18 5.41 13.25 12.93
CA MET A 18 4.06 13.82 12.92
C MET A 18 4.04 15.31 12.52
N GLU A 19 5.06 16.10 12.89
CA GLU A 19 5.20 17.48 12.40
C GLU A 19 5.57 17.56 10.91
N ARG A 20 6.17 16.51 10.33
CA ARG A 20 6.50 16.42 8.88
C ARG A 20 5.35 15.90 7.99
N LEU A 21 4.18 15.60 8.56
CA LEU A 21 2.94 15.29 7.84
C LEU A 21 2.11 16.54 7.50
N ALA A 22 2.73 17.71 7.45
CA ALA A 22 2.10 18.90 6.90
C ALA A 22 1.79 18.68 5.41
N LEU A 23 0.67 19.25 4.95
CA LEU A 23 0.27 19.32 3.53
C LEU A 23 1.23 20.25 2.77
N ASP A 24 2.50 19.89 2.74
CA ASP A 24 3.59 20.70 2.23
C ASP A 24 3.68 20.60 0.71
N CYS A 25 4.46 21.51 0.10
CA CYS A 25 4.77 21.44 -1.33
C CYS A 25 5.36 20.09 -1.75
N LEU A 26 6.07 19.39 -0.84
CA LEU A 26 6.57 18.05 -1.07
C LEU A 26 5.44 17.02 -1.22
N PHE A 27 4.40 17.09 -0.36
CA PHE A 27 3.22 16.24 -0.48
C PHE A 27 2.53 16.47 -1.83
N LEU A 28 2.31 17.72 -2.23
CA LEU A 28 1.67 18.04 -3.52
C LEU A 28 2.47 17.50 -4.71
N ARG A 29 3.80 17.58 -4.67
CA ARG A 29 4.68 17.00 -5.70
C ARG A 29 4.54 15.47 -5.76
N ARG A 30 4.60 14.80 -4.61
CA ARG A 30 4.45 13.34 -4.49
C ARG A 30 3.06 12.87 -4.93
N PHE A 31 2.01 13.56 -4.47
CA PHE A 31 0.63 13.30 -4.86
C PHE A 31 0.41 13.49 -6.36
N ARG A 32 0.92 14.59 -6.96
CA ARG A 32 0.84 14.82 -8.41
C ARG A 32 1.52 13.70 -9.19
N ARG A 33 2.64 13.18 -8.69
CA ARG A 33 3.34 12.05 -9.29
C ARG A 33 2.48 10.78 -9.27
N LEU A 34 1.91 10.41 -8.12
CA LEU A 34 1.02 9.25 -8.03
C LEU A 34 -0.25 9.44 -8.89
N ALA A 35 -0.85 10.63 -8.86
CA ALA A 35 -2.00 10.98 -9.69
C ALA A 35 -1.69 10.84 -11.19
N SER A 36 -0.48 11.18 -11.64
CA SER A 36 -0.08 11.01 -13.04
C SER A 36 -0.01 9.54 -13.47
N ILE A 37 0.40 8.64 -12.57
CA ILE A 37 0.43 7.19 -12.81
C ILE A 37 -0.99 6.65 -12.91
N VAL A 38 -1.84 7.08 -11.97
CA VAL A 38 -3.20 6.59 -11.81
C VAL A 38 -4.14 7.10 -12.92
N LEU A 39 -3.88 8.29 -13.47
CA LEU A 39 -4.62 8.88 -14.59
C LEU A 39 -3.92 8.67 -15.95
N SER A 40 -2.97 7.74 -16.05
CA SER A 40 -2.21 7.48 -17.28
C SER A 40 -3.06 6.97 -18.45
N ASN A 41 -4.16 6.27 -18.16
CA ASN A 41 -5.01 5.66 -19.18
C ASN A 41 -6.24 6.52 -19.49
N ALA A 42 -6.57 6.68 -20.77
CA ALA A 42 -7.78 7.37 -21.22
C ALA A 42 -9.07 6.77 -20.63
N ALA A 43 -9.11 5.44 -20.46
CA ALA A 43 -10.21 4.75 -19.78
C ALA A 43 -10.37 5.19 -18.33
N ALA A 44 -9.26 5.33 -17.57
CA ALA A 44 -9.30 5.77 -16.18
C ALA A 44 -9.82 7.21 -16.05
N VAL A 45 -9.44 8.09 -16.99
CA VAL A 45 -9.97 9.45 -17.05
C VAL A 45 -11.48 9.44 -17.35
N LEU A 46 -11.94 8.60 -18.29
CA LEU A 46 -13.35 8.50 -18.64
C LEU A 46 -14.21 8.00 -17.47
N VAL A 47 -13.77 6.97 -16.75
CA VAL A 47 -14.49 6.48 -15.56
C VAL A 47 -14.50 7.54 -14.45
N MET A 48 -13.42 8.32 -14.28
CA MET A 48 -13.40 9.43 -13.32
C MET A 48 -14.38 10.55 -13.71
N LEU A 49 -14.46 10.90 -14.99
CA LEU A 49 -15.47 11.85 -15.49
C LEU A 49 -16.89 11.34 -15.29
N ALA A 50 -17.14 10.04 -15.52
CA ALA A 50 -18.43 9.42 -15.25
C ALA A 50 -18.79 9.46 -13.75
N LEU A 51 -17.81 9.23 -12.87
CA LEU A 51 -17.99 9.36 -11.42
C LEU A 51 -18.37 10.79 -11.01
N LEU A 52 -17.73 11.80 -11.60
CA LEU A 52 -18.06 13.20 -11.36
C LEU A 52 -19.47 13.53 -11.86
N ALA A 53 -19.83 13.10 -13.07
CA ALA A 53 -21.16 13.32 -13.63
C ALA A 53 -22.26 12.69 -12.77
N LEU A 54 -22.08 11.43 -12.34
CA LEU A 54 -23.00 10.76 -11.42
C LEU A 54 -23.06 11.44 -10.05
N SER A 55 -21.95 11.99 -9.57
CA SER A 55 -21.91 12.70 -8.30
C SER A 55 -22.65 14.03 -8.36
N VAL A 56 -22.57 14.76 -9.47
CA VAL A 56 -23.39 15.96 -9.71
C VAL A 56 -24.87 15.59 -9.83
N ALA A 57 -25.20 14.56 -10.60
CA ALA A 57 -26.58 14.07 -10.73
C ALA A 57 -27.18 13.65 -9.38
N TYR A 58 -26.37 13.01 -8.54
CA TYR A 58 -26.77 12.65 -7.17
C TYR A 58 -27.13 13.88 -6.34
N GLU A 59 -26.31 14.93 -6.32
CA GLU A 59 -26.60 16.16 -5.55
C GLU A 59 -27.88 16.86 -6.03
N VAL A 60 -28.13 16.91 -7.35
CA VAL A 60 -29.35 17.48 -7.91
C VAL A 60 -30.59 16.73 -7.42
N ILE A 61 -30.53 15.40 -7.37
CA ILE A 61 -31.66 14.60 -6.90
C ILE A 61 -31.82 14.74 -5.40
N VAL A 62 -30.74 14.78 -4.62
CA VAL A 62 -30.80 15.00 -3.16
C VAL A 62 -31.48 16.34 -2.84
N TYR A 63 -31.22 17.39 -3.62
CA TYR A 63 -31.95 18.64 -3.50
C TYR A 63 -33.47 18.44 -3.71
N GLN A 64 -33.87 17.68 -4.73
CA GLN A 64 -35.28 17.40 -5.00
C GLN A 64 -35.94 16.51 -3.90
N VAL A 65 -35.19 15.55 -3.34
CA VAL A 65 -35.63 14.80 -2.14
C VAL A 65 -35.92 15.76 -0.99
N GLY A 66 -35.04 16.73 -0.75
CA GLY A 66 -35.21 17.70 0.34
C GLY A 66 -36.46 18.57 0.21
N LEU A 67 -36.78 19.00 -1.01
CA LEU A 67 -37.99 19.78 -1.30
C LEU A 67 -39.28 18.99 -1.12
N THR A 68 -39.22 17.66 -1.18
CA THR A 68 -40.38 16.78 -1.07
C THR A 68 -41.12 16.98 0.26
N THR A 69 -40.38 17.11 1.38
CA THR A 69 -40.97 17.36 2.70
C THR A 69 -41.77 18.67 2.73
N SER A 70 -41.22 19.73 2.12
CA SER A 70 -41.88 21.03 1.99
C SER A 70 -43.19 20.93 1.18
N GLN A 71 -43.17 20.20 0.06
CA GLN A 71 -44.36 19.98 -0.77
C GLN A 71 -45.44 19.19 -0.03
N TYR A 72 -45.08 18.20 0.78
CA TYR A 72 -46.04 17.49 1.64
C TYR A 72 -46.73 18.41 2.65
N TYR A 73 -46.00 19.33 3.29
CA TYR A 73 -46.61 20.30 4.22
C TYR A 73 -47.65 21.19 3.54
N VAL A 74 -47.39 21.63 2.30
CA VAL A 74 -48.32 22.47 1.53
C VAL A 74 -49.58 21.70 1.14
N VAL A 75 -49.43 20.48 0.61
CA VAL A 75 -50.55 19.64 0.16
C VAL A 75 -51.43 19.19 1.32
N LEU A 76 -50.82 18.77 2.44
CA LEU A 76 -51.54 18.39 3.66
C LEU A 76 -52.23 19.60 4.30
N GLY A 77 -51.57 20.77 4.31
CA GLY A 77 -52.15 22.01 4.83
C GLY A 77 -53.37 22.48 4.02
N LYS A 78 -53.36 22.28 2.70
CA LYS A 78 -54.49 22.58 1.81
C LYS A 78 -55.54 21.47 1.77
N LYS A 79 -55.31 20.32 2.43
CA LYS A 79 -56.17 19.12 2.41
C LYS A 79 -56.51 18.64 1.00
N ASP A 80 -55.57 18.76 0.06
CA ASP A 80 -55.74 18.34 -1.33
C ASP A 80 -55.43 16.85 -1.50
N TRP A 81 -56.48 16.03 -1.63
CA TRP A 81 -56.36 14.57 -1.79
C TRP A 81 -55.68 14.16 -3.11
N TRP A 82 -56.00 14.83 -4.21
CA TRP A 82 -55.39 14.51 -5.51
C TRP A 82 -53.95 14.96 -5.58
N GLY A 83 -53.64 16.14 -5.03
CA GLY A 83 -52.27 16.60 -4.82
C GLY A 83 -51.45 15.60 -4.00
N PHE A 84 -52.04 15.00 -2.96
CA PHE A 84 -51.35 14.02 -2.11
C PHE A 84 -50.99 12.74 -2.84
N ILE A 85 -51.91 12.19 -3.64
CA ILE A 85 -51.66 10.99 -4.44
C ILE A 85 -50.57 11.27 -5.49
N ASN A 86 -50.66 12.39 -6.21
CA ASN A 86 -49.68 12.77 -7.22
C ASN A 86 -48.29 12.99 -6.60
N GLN A 87 -48.23 13.68 -5.45
CA GLN A 87 -46.98 13.89 -4.73
C GLN A 87 -46.38 12.55 -4.30
N THR A 88 -47.20 11.64 -3.76
CA THR A 88 -46.72 10.32 -3.31
C THR A 88 -46.24 9.46 -4.46
N ALA A 89 -46.92 9.46 -5.61
CA ALA A 89 -46.46 8.78 -6.81
C ALA A 89 -45.12 9.34 -7.31
N PHE A 90 -44.97 10.67 -7.32
CA PHE A 90 -43.70 11.33 -7.66
C PHE A 90 -42.57 10.93 -6.70
N CYS A 91 -42.84 10.89 -5.39
CA CYS A 91 -41.87 10.49 -4.36
C CYS A 91 -41.39 9.05 -4.53
N LEU A 92 -42.29 8.12 -4.84
CA LEU A 92 -41.94 6.72 -5.11
C LEU A 92 -41.01 6.61 -6.32
N GLY A 93 -41.30 7.33 -7.41
CA GLY A 93 -40.41 7.40 -8.58
C GLY A 93 -39.05 8.01 -8.23
N LEU A 94 -39.04 9.05 -7.41
CA LEU A 94 -37.82 9.73 -6.97
C LEU A 94 -36.96 8.84 -6.06
N ILE A 95 -37.56 8.05 -5.16
CA ILE A 95 -36.86 7.05 -4.34
C ILE A 95 -36.16 6.01 -5.24
N ALA A 96 -36.85 5.49 -6.26
CA ALA A 96 -36.26 4.56 -7.21
C ALA A 96 -35.08 5.18 -7.97
N LEU A 97 -35.21 6.46 -8.37
CA LEU A 97 -34.16 7.20 -9.06
C LEU A 97 -32.93 7.45 -8.16
N VAL A 98 -33.14 7.89 -6.91
CA VAL A 98 -32.07 8.05 -5.90
C VAL A 98 -31.33 6.74 -5.69
N ALA A 99 -32.07 5.65 -5.49
CA ALA A 99 -31.49 4.33 -5.27
C ALA A 99 -30.62 3.90 -6.46
N CYS A 100 -31.10 4.11 -7.68
CA CYS A 100 -30.36 3.81 -8.90
C CYS A 100 -29.06 4.64 -8.97
N ILE A 101 -29.15 5.97 -8.89
CA ILE A 101 -27.98 6.85 -9.07
C ILE A 101 -26.97 6.71 -7.93
N LYS A 102 -27.43 6.57 -6.68
CA LYS A 102 -26.53 6.31 -5.55
C LYS A 102 -25.80 4.98 -5.73
N SER A 103 -26.51 3.92 -6.13
CA SER A 103 -25.90 2.61 -6.39
C SER A 103 -24.92 2.67 -7.55
N SER A 104 -25.26 3.35 -8.65
CA SER A 104 -24.34 3.57 -9.78
C SER A 104 -23.10 4.36 -9.38
N LYS A 105 -23.26 5.43 -8.59
CA LYS A 105 -22.12 6.22 -8.07
C LYS A 105 -21.19 5.34 -7.23
N THR A 106 -21.72 4.54 -6.31
CA THR A 106 -20.92 3.62 -5.48
C THR A 106 -20.21 2.58 -6.34
N TYR A 107 -20.91 1.96 -7.30
CA TYR A 107 -20.32 0.99 -8.22
C TYR A 107 -19.18 1.57 -9.06
N VAL A 108 -19.37 2.77 -9.61
CA VAL A 108 -18.34 3.46 -10.38
C VAL A 108 -17.16 3.86 -9.48
N SER A 109 -17.41 4.32 -8.25
CA SER A 109 -16.34 4.60 -7.27
C SER A 109 -15.48 3.35 -7.03
N SER A 110 -16.09 2.21 -6.73
CA SER A 110 -15.38 0.94 -6.53
C SER A 110 -14.61 0.49 -7.78
N THR A 111 -15.16 0.73 -8.97
CA THR A 111 -14.49 0.42 -10.24
C THR A 111 -13.23 1.28 -10.43
N VAL A 112 -13.31 2.57 -10.08
CA VAL A 112 -12.16 3.49 -10.07
C VAL A 112 -11.10 3.00 -9.10
N THR A 113 -11.47 2.60 -7.88
CA THR A 113 -10.55 2.03 -6.89
C THR A 113 -9.76 0.85 -7.45
N VAL A 114 -10.43 -0.10 -8.10
CA VAL A 114 -9.79 -1.30 -8.67
C VAL A 114 -8.82 -0.92 -9.79
N GLN A 115 -9.23 -0.05 -10.71
CA GLN A 115 -8.36 0.39 -11.82
C GLN A 115 -7.13 1.12 -11.32
N TRP A 116 -7.30 2.02 -10.35
CA TRP A 116 -6.21 2.78 -9.74
C TRP A 116 -5.21 1.87 -9.02
N ARG A 117 -5.72 0.92 -8.23
CA ARG A 117 -4.90 -0.10 -7.57
C ARG A 117 -4.11 -0.93 -8.58
N GLN A 118 -4.76 -1.39 -9.66
CA GLN A 118 -4.09 -2.16 -10.70
C GLN A 118 -2.92 -1.39 -11.33
N LEU A 119 -3.11 -0.12 -11.69
CA LEU A 119 -2.07 0.71 -12.30
C LEU A 119 -0.90 0.99 -11.36
N LEU A 120 -1.22 1.40 -10.12
CA LEU A 120 -0.21 1.79 -9.16
C LEU A 120 0.59 0.57 -8.66
N THR A 121 -0.09 -0.53 -8.31
CA THR A 121 0.58 -1.77 -7.91
C THR A 121 1.41 -2.35 -9.06
N LYS A 122 0.93 -2.35 -10.30
CA LYS A 122 1.70 -2.83 -11.45
C LYS A 122 3.00 -2.04 -11.62
N ARG A 123 2.94 -0.70 -11.55
CA ARG A 123 4.13 0.15 -11.67
C ARG A 123 5.13 -0.10 -10.54
N LEU A 124 4.65 -0.23 -9.30
CA LEU A 124 5.51 -0.54 -8.15
C LEU A 124 6.13 -1.94 -8.29
N GLN A 125 5.38 -2.94 -8.73
CA GLN A 125 5.87 -4.30 -8.95
C GLN A 125 6.94 -4.37 -10.05
N GLU A 126 6.73 -3.68 -11.17
CA GLU A 126 7.72 -3.60 -12.26
C GLU A 126 9.06 -3.04 -11.76
N LEU A 127 9.03 -2.00 -10.94
CA LEU A 127 10.24 -1.43 -10.32
C LEU A 127 10.83 -2.35 -9.26
N TYR A 128 10.01 -2.91 -8.37
CA TYR A 128 10.44 -3.78 -7.29
C TYR A 128 11.15 -5.04 -7.79
N PHE A 129 10.66 -5.65 -8.88
CA PHE A 129 11.28 -6.83 -9.49
C PHE A 129 12.33 -6.48 -10.56
N SER A 130 12.51 -5.20 -10.91
CA SER A 130 13.61 -4.78 -11.79
C SER A 130 14.96 -4.92 -11.08
N ARG A 131 15.99 -5.36 -11.81
CA ARG A 131 17.42 -5.30 -11.42
C ARG A 131 17.77 -5.65 -9.96
N LYS A 132 17.07 -6.61 -9.35
CA LYS A 132 17.26 -7.02 -7.94
C LYS A 132 16.95 -5.92 -6.91
N VAL A 133 16.15 -4.91 -7.27
CA VAL A 133 15.67 -3.86 -6.35
C VAL A 133 15.02 -4.48 -5.11
N HIS A 134 14.22 -5.55 -5.25
CA HIS A 134 13.65 -6.28 -4.12
C HIS A 134 14.69 -6.74 -3.10
N TYR A 135 15.89 -7.15 -3.52
CA TYR A 135 16.95 -7.52 -2.58
C TYR A 135 17.52 -6.28 -1.89
N ARG A 136 17.82 -5.22 -2.64
CA ARG A 136 18.38 -3.99 -2.08
C ARG A 136 17.42 -3.34 -1.08
N VAL A 137 16.14 -3.26 -1.39
CA VAL A 137 15.12 -2.64 -0.53
C VAL A 137 14.87 -3.43 0.76
N ASN A 138 14.87 -4.77 0.72
CA ASN A 138 14.59 -5.57 1.93
C ASN A 138 15.82 -5.85 2.78
N VAL A 139 16.98 -5.97 2.14
CA VAL A 139 18.20 -6.46 2.80
C VAL A 139 19.17 -5.30 3.02
N VAL A 140 19.47 -4.50 2.00
CA VAL A 140 20.55 -3.50 2.08
C VAL A 140 20.07 -2.18 2.71
N GLU A 141 18.88 -1.73 2.35
CA GLU A 141 18.28 -0.49 2.86
C GLU A 141 17.63 -0.72 4.23
N THR A 142 18.09 0.02 5.24
CA THR A 142 17.46 0.06 6.58
C THR A 142 16.41 1.16 6.70
N SER A 143 16.36 2.08 5.72
CA SER A 143 15.50 3.27 5.75
C SER A 143 14.03 3.00 5.42
N ILE A 144 13.71 1.82 4.90
CA ILE A 144 12.36 1.46 4.46
C ILE A 144 11.87 0.26 5.27
N ASP A 145 10.86 0.50 6.11
CA ASP A 145 10.15 -0.56 6.80
C ASP A 145 9.00 -1.12 5.94
N ASN A 146 8.78 -2.44 6.06
CA ASN A 146 7.62 -3.17 5.54
C ASN A 146 7.23 -2.82 4.08
N PRO A 147 8.14 -2.96 3.10
CA PRO A 147 7.86 -2.60 1.70
C PRO A 147 6.72 -3.44 1.09
N ASP A 148 6.52 -4.66 1.58
CA ASP A 148 5.40 -5.54 1.22
C ASP A 148 4.05 -4.95 1.63
N GLN A 149 3.94 -4.41 2.85
CA GLN A 149 2.74 -3.72 3.33
C GLN A 149 2.47 -2.46 2.49
N ARG A 150 3.52 -1.69 2.17
CA ARG A 150 3.40 -0.47 1.35
C ARG A 150 2.86 -0.77 -0.06
N ILE A 151 3.31 -1.86 -0.70
CA ILE A 151 2.86 -2.25 -2.05
C ILE A 151 1.44 -2.83 -2.04
N THR A 152 1.07 -3.56 -0.99
CA THR A 152 -0.18 -4.35 -0.95
C THR A 152 -1.33 -3.63 -0.25
N GLN A 153 -1.13 -3.15 0.98
CA GLN A 153 -2.17 -2.58 1.84
C GLN A 153 -2.26 -1.07 1.68
N ASP A 154 -1.14 -0.34 1.74
CA ASP A 154 -1.18 1.12 1.68
C ASP A 154 -1.70 1.62 0.33
N VAL A 155 -1.32 0.95 -0.78
CA VAL A 155 -1.86 1.26 -2.11
C VAL A 155 -3.37 1.04 -2.19
N ASP A 156 -3.87 -0.08 -1.64
CA ASP A 156 -5.30 -0.37 -1.62
C ASP A 156 -6.05 0.68 -0.80
N ARG A 157 -5.53 1.01 0.39
CA ARG A 157 -6.11 2.02 1.28
C ARG A 157 -6.10 3.40 0.65
N LEU A 158 -5.00 3.79 0.00
CA LEU A 158 -4.90 5.05 -0.73
C LEU A 158 -5.96 5.13 -1.83
N CYS A 159 -6.08 4.10 -2.67
CA CYS A 159 -7.02 4.09 -3.79
C CYS A 159 -8.49 4.14 -3.34
N GLN A 160 -8.86 3.42 -2.26
CA GLN A 160 -10.21 3.41 -1.70
C GLN A 160 -10.58 4.80 -1.16
N VAL A 161 -9.72 5.36 -0.30
CA VAL A 161 -10.00 6.64 0.35
C VAL A 161 -10.00 7.77 -0.69
N LEU A 162 -9.09 7.72 -1.67
CA LEU A 162 -9.01 8.72 -2.73
C LEU A 162 -10.25 8.72 -3.63
N SER A 163 -10.79 7.55 -4.01
CA SER A 163 -11.97 7.47 -4.87
C SER A 163 -13.23 8.03 -4.20
N ASP A 164 -13.32 7.94 -2.88
CA ASP A 164 -14.46 8.45 -2.11
C ASP A 164 -14.35 9.96 -1.83
N ILE A 165 -13.14 10.46 -1.58
CA ILE A 165 -12.90 11.88 -1.26
C ILE A 165 -12.97 12.76 -2.50
N VAL A 166 -12.35 12.36 -3.61
CA VAL A 166 -12.19 13.22 -4.80
C VAL A 166 -13.52 13.79 -5.31
N PRO A 167 -14.59 12.99 -5.51
CA PRO A 167 -15.87 13.53 -5.98
C PRO A 167 -16.48 14.50 -4.97
N THR A 168 -16.39 14.18 -3.67
CA THR A 168 -16.93 15.02 -2.61
C THR A 168 -16.19 16.35 -2.55
N LEU A 169 -14.86 16.34 -2.55
CA LEU A 169 -14.01 17.53 -2.49
C LEU A 169 -14.20 18.46 -3.70
N LEU A 170 -14.40 17.91 -4.90
CA LEU A 170 -14.64 18.70 -6.11
C LEU A 170 -16.03 19.34 -6.14
N ILE A 171 -17.04 18.70 -5.54
CA ILE A 171 -18.43 19.16 -5.57
C ILE A 171 -18.76 20.09 -4.39
N SER A 172 -18.13 19.88 -3.23
CA SER A 172 -18.38 20.65 -2.01
C SER A 172 -18.34 22.18 -2.18
N PRO A 173 -17.40 22.79 -2.94
CA PRO A 173 -17.41 24.24 -3.15
C PRO A 173 -18.68 24.74 -3.85
N PHE A 174 -19.18 23.98 -4.83
CA PHE A 174 -20.37 24.33 -5.60
C PHE A 174 -21.64 24.16 -4.75
N THR A 175 -21.74 23.08 -3.98
CA THR A 175 -22.89 22.87 -3.09
C THR A 175 -22.91 23.90 -1.97
N ILE A 176 -21.79 24.14 -1.29
CA ILE A 176 -21.71 25.18 -0.25
C ILE A 176 -22.07 26.55 -0.81
N GLY A 177 -21.57 26.91 -2.00
CA GLY A 177 -21.93 28.17 -2.65
C GLY A 177 -23.43 28.29 -2.95
N TYR A 178 -24.02 27.25 -3.55
CA TYR A 178 -25.44 27.21 -3.89
C TYR A 178 -26.35 27.29 -2.65
N TYR A 179 -26.10 26.47 -1.64
CA TYR A 179 -26.91 26.45 -0.42
C TYR A 179 -26.68 27.68 0.47
N SER A 180 -25.50 28.30 0.43
CA SER A 180 -25.26 29.60 1.07
C SER A 180 -26.07 30.69 0.39
N TYR A 181 -26.11 30.72 -0.94
CA TYR A 181 -26.97 31.66 -1.68
C TYR A 181 -28.45 31.44 -1.36
N GLN A 182 -28.89 30.18 -1.30
CA GLN A 182 -30.28 29.86 -0.97
C GLN A 182 -30.64 30.27 0.46
N SER A 183 -29.74 30.05 1.43
CA SER A 183 -29.93 30.52 2.81
C SER A 183 -29.98 32.04 2.89
N PHE A 184 -29.14 32.75 2.12
CA PHE A 184 -29.15 34.20 2.02
C PHE A 184 -30.47 34.75 1.46
N SER A 185 -31.00 34.12 0.40
CA SER A 185 -32.25 34.56 -0.24
C SER A 185 -33.49 34.48 0.68
N VAL A 186 -33.37 33.71 1.76
CA VAL A 186 -34.46 33.39 2.68
C VAL A 186 -34.36 34.16 3.98
N ALA A 187 -33.20 34.09 4.64
CA ALA A 187 -32.98 34.63 5.99
C ALA A 187 -32.07 35.88 5.97
N GLY A 188 -31.79 36.40 4.77
CA GLY A 188 -30.85 37.50 4.57
C GLY A 188 -29.43 37.14 4.99
N PHE A 189 -28.65 38.16 5.36
CA PHE A 189 -27.26 37.99 5.77
C PHE A 189 -27.07 37.13 7.02
N ILE A 190 -28.06 37.08 7.92
CA ILE A 190 -27.98 36.37 9.20
C ILE A 190 -27.94 34.85 8.99
N GLY A 191 -28.65 34.33 7.98
CA GLY A 191 -28.75 32.89 7.73
C GLY A 191 -27.40 32.22 7.46
N PRO A 192 -26.70 32.57 6.38
CA PRO A 192 -25.38 32.01 6.10
C PRO A 192 -24.39 32.29 7.23
N LEU A 193 -24.36 33.53 7.76
CA LEU A 193 -23.43 33.91 8.82
C LEU A 193 -23.55 33.00 10.05
N ALA A 194 -24.75 32.71 10.51
CA ALA A 194 -24.99 31.82 11.65
C ALA A 194 -24.44 30.41 11.38
N VAL A 195 -24.63 29.88 10.16
CA VAL A 195 -24.12 28.55 9.79
C VAL A 195 -22.59 28.54 9.68
N PHE A 196 -21.97 29.59 9.13
CA PHE A 196 -20.51 29.71 9.06
C PHE A 196 -19.87 29.81 10.45
N VAL A 197 -20.43 30.63 11.35
CA VAL A 197 -19.96 30.73 12.75
C VAL A 197 -20.08 29.38 13.45
N TYR A 198 -21.23 28.71 13.27
CA TYR A 198 -21.45 27.38 13.81
C TYR A 198 -20.42 26.36 13.34
N PHE A 199 -20.14 26.35 12.04
CA PHE A 199 -19.13 25.48 11.44
C PHE A 199 -17.74 25.72 12.03
N ILE A 200 -17.33 26.98 12.19
CA ILE A 200 -16.01 27.32 12.75
C ILE A 200 -15.90 26.78 14.18
N ILE A 201 -16.92 26.99 15.02
CA ILE A 201 -16.95 26.49 16.40
C ILE A 201 -16.91 24.95 16.42
N SER A 202 -17.77 24.31 15.63
CA SER A 202 -17.82 22.84 15.47
C SER A 202 -16.47 22.25 15.07
N THR A 203 -15.79 22.88 14.11
CA THR A 203 -14.49 22.44 13.60
C THR A 203 -13.39 22.59 14.64
N ILE A 204 -13.37 23.71 15.38
CA ILE A 204 -12.38 23.93 16.44
C ILE A 204 -12.56 22.87 17.54
N VAL A 205 -13.79 22.64 18.00
CA VAL A 205 -14.09 21.64 19.03
C VAL A 205 -13.69 20.24 18.55
N SER A 206 -14.11 19.85 17.35
CA SER A 206 -13.77 18.55 16.76
C SER A 206 -12.27 18.35 16.62
N LYS A 207 -11.54 19.36 16.11
CA LYS A 207 -10.08 19.31 15.94
C LYS A 207 -9.35 19.11 17.26
N LEU A 208 -9.72 19.87 18.29
CA LEU A 208 -9.11 19.75 19.62
C LEU A 208 -9.30 18.35 20.24
N LEU A 209 -10.46 17.73 19.98
CA LEU A 209 -10.76 16.38 20.46
C LEU A 209 -10.00 15.32 19.64
N ILE A 210 -9.95 15.44 18.31
CA ILE A 210 -9.23 14.52 17.42
C ILE A 210 -7.74 14.45 17.74
N THR A 211 -7.08 15.59 17.96
CA THR A 211 -5.63 15.65 18.25
C THR A 211 -5.24 14.79 19.46
N ARG A 212 -6.15 14.56 20.42
CA ARG A 212 -5.88 13.68 21.57
C ARG A 212 -6.03 12.19 21.27
N VAL A 213 -6.82 11.81 20.27
CA VAL A 213 -7.11 10.41 19.91
C VAL A 213 -6.01 9.83 19.02
N VAL A 214 -5.44 10.62 18.11
CA VAL A 214 -4.46 10.18 17.10
C VAL A 214 -3.29 9.37 17.69
N PRO A 215 -2.58 9.82 18.76
CA PRO A 215 -1.45 9.07 19.30
C PRO A 215 -1.84 7.68 19.82
N SER A 216 -3.04 7.53 20.38
CA SER A 216 -3.52 6.22 20.86
C SER A 216 -3.85 5.27 19.71
N VAL A 217 -4.38 5.79 18.60
CA VAL A 217 -4.69 4.97 17.40
C VAL A 217 -3.40 4.46 16.76
N TYR A 218 -2.36 5.29 16.70
CA TYR A 218 -1.05 4.86 16.23
C TYR A 218 -0.45 3.75 17.10
N GLU A 219 -0.50 3.89 18.43
CA GLU A 219 0.00 2.86 19.34
C GLU A 219 -0.80 1.55 19.19
N LEU A 220 -2.12 1.63 18.95
CA LEU A 220 -2.95 0.46 18.64
C LEU A 220 -2.46 -0.25 17.35
N GLU A 221 -2.27 0.47 16.25
CA GLU A 221 -1.78 -0.13 14.99
C GLU A 221 -0.40 -0.77 15.15
N LYS A 222 0.50 -0.14 15.91
CA LYS A 222 1.83 -0.67 16.22
C LYS A 222 1.76 -1.98 17.02
N GLN A 223 0.93 -2.03 18.06
CA GLN A 223 0.77 -3.23 18.88
C GLN A 223 0.07 -4.35 18.11
N GLU A 224 -0.91 -4.03 17.26
CA GLU A 224 -1.57 -4.97 16.35
C GLU A 224 -0.55 -5.59 15.38
N GLY A 225 0.37 -4.76 14.85
CA GLY A 225 1.48 -5.19 14.01
C GLY A 225 2.43 -6.16 14.73
N ARG A 226 2.83 -5.85 15.97
CA ARG A 226 3.70 -6.71 16.79
C ARG A 226 3.04 -8.06 17.10
N PHE A 227 1.77 -8.04 17.49
CA PHE A 227 0.99 -9.25 17.77
C PHE A 227 0.87 -10.15 16.54
N ARG A 228 0.54 -9.57 15.37
CA ARG A 228 0.47 -10.29 14.10
C ARG A 228 1.84 -10.85 13.68
N TYR A 229 2.91 -10.07 13.85
CA TYR A 229 4.26 -10.50 13.53
C TYR A 229 4.69 -11.69 14.38
N LYS A 230 4.41 -11.68 15.69
CA LYS A 230 4.69 -12.82 16.60
C LYS A 230 4.00 -14.10 16.12
N HIS A 231 2.73 -14.03 15.73
CA HIS A 231 2.02 -15.18 15.17
C HIS A 231 2.57 -15.63 13.82
N ALA A 232 2.98 -14.70 12.95
CA ALA A 232 3.62 -15.05 11.68
C ALA A 232 4.97 -15.77 11.90
N GLN A 233 5.74 -15.34 12.90
CA GLN A 233 6.98 -15.98 13.30
C GLN A 233 6.77 -17.40 13.83
N ILE A 234 5.78 -17.60 14.71
CA ILE A 234 5.42 -18.93 15.21
C ILE A 234 4.96 -19.83 14.06
N ARG A 235 4.14 -19.32 13.13
CA ARG A 235 3.71 -20.07 11.95
C ARG A 235 4.89 -20.50 11.07
N ALA A 236 5.85 -19.62 10.84
CA ALA A 236 7.01 -19.90 10.01
C ALA A 236 7.98 -20.91 10.64
N ASN A 237 7.99 -21.02 11.98
CA ASN A 237 8.89 -21.88 12.74
C ASN A 237 8.13 -22.92 13.58
N SER A 238 6.93 -23.31 13.15
CA SER A 238 5.99 -24.12 13.96
C SER A 238 6.58 -25.48 14.33
N GLU A 239 7.27 -26.12 13.39
CA GLU A 239 7.97 -27.38 13.61
C GLU A 239 9.09 -27.22 14.65
N SER A 240 9.89 -26.16 14.57
CA SER A 240 10.96 -25.90 15.54
C SER A 240 10.42 -25.63 16.94
N VAL A 241 9.30 -24.92 17.06
CA VAL A 241 8.63 -24.68 18.35
C VAL A 241 8.11 -26.00 18.93
N ALA A 242 7.46 -26.84 18.11
CA ALA A 242 6.95 -28.14 18.54
C ALA A 242 8.08 -29.12 18.92
N PHE A 243 9.22 -29.10 18.23
CA PHE A 243 10.39 -29.90 18.61
C PHE A 243 10.99 -29.52 19.97
N LEU A 244 10.81 -28.27 20.38
CA LEU A 244 11.29 -27.75 21.66
C LEU A 244 10.25 -27.89 22.78
N ASP A 245 9.06 -28.44 22.50
CA ASP A 245 7.90 -28.42 23.39
C ASP A 245 7.65 -27.01 23.96
N GLY A 246 7.81 -26.00 23.09
CA GLY A 246 7.86 -24.58 23.44
C GLY A 246 6.49 -23.91 23.61
N GLU A 247 5.38 -24.66 23.55
CA GLU A 247 4.03 -24.11 23.46
C GLU A 247 3.67 -23.19 24.63
N PHE A 248 4.04 -23.56 25.86
CA PHE A 248 3.76 -22.75 27.05
C PHE A 248 4.57 -21.45 27.08
N ALA A 249 5.84 -21.49 26.67
CA ALA A 249 6.68 -20.29 26.62
C ALA A 249 6.21 -19.32 25.52
N GLU A 250 5.82 -19.86 24.36
CA GLU A 250 5.26 -19.07 23.27
C GLU A 250 3.87 -18.51 23.61
N LEU A 251 3.05 -19.26 24.37
CA LEU A 251 1.77 -18.77 24.88
C LEU A 251 1.96 -17.57 25.82
N ASP A 252 2.82 -17.69 26.84
CA ASP A 252 3.10 -16.61 27.80
C ASP A 252 3.65 -15.35 27.10
N SER A 253 4.60 -15.53 26.18
CA SER A 253 5.14 -14.43 25.37
C SER A 253 4.06 -13.76 24.50
N THR A 254 3.19 -14.55 23.87
CA THR A 254 2.12 -14.03 22.99
C THR A 254 1.00 -13.35 23.79
N GLU A 255 0.68 -13.86 24.97
CA GLU A 255 -0.27 -13.26 25.90
C GLU A 255 0.22 -11.88 26.37
N GLY A 256 1.52 -11.72 26.64
CA GLY A 256 2.11 -10.41 26.92
C GLY A 256 1.82 -9.37 25.83
N HIS A 257 2.00 -9.74 24.56
CA HIS A 257 1.67 -8.88 23.42
C HIS A 257 0.17 -8.59 23.31
N LEU A 258 -0.69 -9.58 23.58
CA LEU A 258 -2.14 -9.39 23.58
C LEU A 258 -2.58 -8.40 24.68
N VAL A 259 -1.98 -8.47 25.87
CA VAL A 259 -2.30 -7.55 26.97
C VAL A 259 -1.91 -6.12 26.62
N GLU A 260 -0.75 -5.90 26.00
CA GLU A 260 -0.34 -4.57 25.49
C GLU A 260 -1.30 -4.06 24.42
N LEU A 261 -1.69 -4.91 23.47
CA LEU A 261 -2.66 -4.60 22.42
C LEU A 261 -4.02 -4.19 23.00
N VAL A 262 -4.57 -4.98 23.92
CA VAL A 262 -5.88 -4.70 24.55
C VAL A 262 -5.82 -3.40 25.37
N ARG A 263 -4.72 -3.12 26.07
CA ARG A 263 -4.55 -1.83 26.78
C ARG A 263 -4.52 -0.66 25.81
N ALA A 264 -3.81 -0.78 24.69
CA ALA A 264 -3.79 0.24 23.64
C ALA A 264 -5.19 0.44 23.04
N GLN A 265 -5.91 -0.64 22.75
CA GLN A 265 -7.27 -0.62 22.22
C GLN A 265 -8.25 0.07 23.19
N GLN A 266 -8.18 -0.27 24.47
CA GLN A 266 -9.02 0.36 25.49
C GLN A 266 -8.70 1.86 25.64
N SER A 267 -7.42 2.25 25.55
CA SER A 267 -7.00 3.66 25.55
C SER A 267 -7.61 4.44 24.40
N VAL A 268 -7.70 3.86 23.19
CA VAL A 268 -8.39 4.47 22.04
C VAL A 268 -9.86 4.69 22.35
N TYR A 269 -10.58 3.67 22.83
CA TYR A 269 -12.02 3.79 23.12
C TYR A 269 -12.32 4.84 24.21
N ASN A 270 -11.52 4.88 25.27
CA ASN A 270 -11.65 5.87 26.34
C ASN A 270 -11.48 7.31 25.81
N ARG A 271 -10.61 7.52 24.81
CA ARG A 271 -10.39 8.83 24.18
C ARG A 271 -11.41 9.14 23.07
N GLN A 272 -11.97 8.13 22.41
CA GLN A 272 -13.04 8.28 21.42
C GLN A 272 -14.37 8.67 22.07
N PHE A 273 -14.65 8.26 23.30
CA PHE A 273 -15.89 8.62 24.00
C PHE A 273 -16.15 10.14 24.04
N PRO A 274 -15.25 11.01 24.56
CA PRO A 274 -15.49 12.44 24.56
C PRO A 274 -15.51 13.06 23.14
N LEU A 275 -14.76 12.48 22.19
CA LEU A 275 -14.82 12.89 20.77
C LEU A 275 -16.22 12.66 20.20
N ASN A 276 -16.73 11.44 20.31
CA ASN A 276 -18.06 11.07 19.80
C ASN A 276 -19.15 11.89 20.48
N LEU A 277 -19.05 12.10 21.80
CA LEU A 277 -19.99 12.95 22.52
C LEU A 277 -20.01 14.38 21.95
N GLY A 278 -18.85 14.98 21.70
CA GLY A 278 -18.74 16.32 21.13
C GLY A 278 -19.28 16.42 19.70
N VAL A 279 -18.96 15.43 18.84
CA VAL A 279 -19.46 15.36 17.46
C VAL A 279 -20.99 15.20 17.45
N TYR A 280 -21.53 14.23 18.18
CA TYR A 280 -22.99 14.02 18.22
C TYR A 280 -23.74 15.21 18.81
N PHE A 281 -23.22 15.84 19.86
CA PHE A 281 -23.81 17.06 20.41
C PHE A 281 -23.91 18.16 19.34
N THR A 282 -22.86 18.30 18.54
CA THR A 282 -22.80 19.27 17.44
C THR A 282 -23.71 18.88 16.26
N ASP A 283 -23.86 17.60 15.93
CA ASP A 283 -24.80 17.22 14.87
C ASP A 283 -26.25 17.54 15.27
N TYR A 284 -26.64 17.24 16.51
CA TYR A 284 -27.99 17.54 17.00
C TYR A 284 -28.21 19.05 17.22
N ALA A 285 -27.23 19.79 17.74
CA ALA A 285 -27.34 21.23 17.92
C ALA A 285 -27.52 21.98 16.58
N GLY A 286 -26.96 21.45 15.49
CA GLY A 286 -27.15 22.00 14.13
C GLY A 286 -28.61 21.99 13.68
N SER A 287 -29.38 20.97 14.09
CA SER A 287 -30.82 20.90 13.80
C SER A 287 -31.60 22.04 14.48
N ILE A 288 -31.26 22.39 15.72
CA ILE A 288 -31.89 23.49 16.46
C ILE A 288 -31.54 24.83 15.81
N LEU A 289 -30.28 25.01 15.42
CA LEU A 289 -29.82 26.22 14.73
C LEU A 289 -30.64 26.49 13.46
N SER A 290 -30.99 25.45 12.71
CA SER A 290 -31.79 25.60 11.49
C SER A 290 -33.17 26.22 11.73
N PHE A 291 -33.79 25.99 12.89
CA PHE A 291 -35.04 26.63 13.28
C PHE A 291 -34.83 28.06 13.80
N LEU A 292 -33.75 28.31 14.54
CA LEU A 292 -33.41 29.65 15.04
C LEU A 292 -33.14 30.64 13.90
N ILE A 293 -32.54 30.18 12.79
CA ILE A 293 -32.31 31.02 11.60
C ILE A 293 -33.63 31.55 11.01
N ILE A 294 -34.69 30.74 11.00
CA ILE A 294 -36.00 31.11 10.44
C ILE A 294 -36.83 31.91 11.46
N ALA A 295 -36.53 31.79 12.75
CA ALA A 295 -37.25 32.50 13.80
C ALA A 295 -37.18 34.02 13.62
N VAL A 296 -36.03 34.57 13.21
CA VAL A 296 -35.84 36.01 13.03
C VAL A 296 -36.84 36.60 12.02
N PRO A 297 -36.86 36.21 10.73
CA PRO A 297 -37.81 36.76 9.75
C PRO A 297 -39.28 36.46 10.09
N LEU A 298 -39.53 35.32 10.76
CA LEU A 298 -40.87 34.95 11.19
C LEU A 298 -41.42 35.88 12.28
N PHE A 299 -40.62 36.19 13.31
CA PHE A 299 -41.04 37.06 14.42
C PHE A 299 -40.97 38.55 14.08
N THR A 300 -40.23 38.95 13.04
CA THR A 300 -40.26 40.33 12.51
C THR A 300 -41.45 40.63 11.60
N GLY A 301 -42.33 39.64 11.37
CA GLY A 301 -43.57 39.80 10.60
C GLY A 301 -43.40 39.77 9.08
N GLU A 302 -42.25 39.31 8.56
CA GLU A 302 -41.97 39.32 7.12
C GLU A 302 -42.88 38.36 6.35
N TYR A 303 -43.44 37.34 7.01
CA TYR A 303 -44.30 36.31 6.40
C TYR A 303 -45.79 36.41 6.76
N ASP A 304 -46.23 37.49 7.42
CA ASP A 304 -47.61 37.63 7.92
C ASP A 304 -48.68 37.67 6.81
N HIS A 305 -48.26 37.92 5.58
CA HIS A 305 -49.12 38.01 4.39
C HIS A 305 -49.35 36.65 3.69
N ILE A 306 -48.73 35.56 4.18
CA ILE A 306 -48.74 34.25 3.53
C ILE A 306 -49.71 33.30 4.25
N SER A 307 -50.39 32.43 3.49
CA SER A 307 -51.24 31.36 4.04
C SER A 307 -50.46 30.45 5.00
N THR A 308 -51.10 29.98 6.07
CA THR A 308 -50.49 29.08 7.07
C THR A 308 -49.95 27.78 6.46
N ALA A 309 -50.57 27.29 5.37
CA ALA A 309 -50.10 26.11 4.64
C ALA A 309 -48.81 26.39 3.85
N ASP A 310 -48.73 27.55 3.19
CA ASP A 310 -47.56 27.94 2.39
C ASP A 310 -46.40 28.37 3.32
N LEU A 311 -46.71 28.97 4.47
CA LEU A 311 -45.75 29.26 5.54
C LEU A 311 -45.07 27.99 6.06
N SER A 312 -45.86 26.94 6.31
CA SER A 312 -45.33 25.63 6.75
C SER A 312 -44.38 25.01 5.71
N GLY A 313 -44.72 25.15 4.42
CA GLY A 313 -43.85 24.74 3.31
C GLY A 313 -42.53 25.52 3.27
N ILE A 314 -42.59 26.85 3.44
CA ILE A 314 -41.40 27.72 3.47
C ILE A 314 -40.49 27.36 4.64
N ILE A 315 -41.03 27.21 5.86
CA ILE A 315 -40.27 26.80 7.04
C ILE A 315 -39.55 25.47 6.75
N SER A 316 -40.26 24.46 6.27
CA SER A 316 -39.67 23.15 5.97
C SER A 316 -38.56 23.23 4.92
N LYS A 317 -38.75 23.99 3.84
CA LYS A 317 -37.73 24.19 2.81
C LYS A 317 -36.48 24.84 3.40
N ASN A 318 -36.65 25.85 4.24
CA ASN A 318 -35.55 26.60 4.83
C ASN A 318 -34.77 25.79 5.87
N THR A 319 -35.49 24.99 6.67
CA THR A 319 -34.89 24.02 7.59
C THR A 319 -34.05 23.02 6.82
N PHE A 320 -34.56 22.48 5.70
CA PHE A 320 -33.78 21.59 4.83
C PHE A 320 -32.52 22.28 4.30
N VAL A 321 -32.64 23.48 3.74
CA VAL A 321 -31.49 24.23 3.17
C VAL A 321 -30.40 24.48 4.22
N SER A 322 -30.79 24.93 5.42
CA SER A 322 -29.85 25.23 6.50
C SER A 322 -29.21 23.94 7.04
N MET A 323 -30.00 22.87 7.23
CA MET A 323 -29.50 21.58 7.69
C MET A 323 -28.58 20.93 6.65
N TYR A 324 -28.89 21.07 5.35
CA TYR A 324 -28.04 20.56 4.28
C TYR A 324 -26.73 21.34 4.19
N LEU A 325 -26.75 22.66 4.36
CA LEU A 325 -25.55 23.49 4.43
C LEU A 325 -24.65 23.08 5.61
N ILE A 326 -25.23 22.84 6.79
CA ILE A 326 -24.50 22.30 7.95
C ILE A 326 -23.91 20.91 7.61
N SER A 327 -24.68 20.03 6.97
CA SER A 327 -24.19 18.72 6.55
C SER A 327 -23.05 18.80 5.54
N CYS A 328 -23.07 19.75 4.60
CA CYS A 328 -21.95 19.99 3.67
C CYS A 328 -20.66 20.33 4.42
N PHE A 329 -20.77 21.14 5.47
CA PHE A 329 -19.66 21.49 6.33
C PHE A 329 -19.18 20.32 7.20
N SER A 330 -20.09 19.55 7.82
CA SER A 330 -19.73 18.32 8.55
C SER A 330 -19.01 17.31 7.64
N LYS A 331 -19.50 17.12 6.41
CA LYS A 331 -18.81 16.28 5.40
C LYS A 331 -17.37 16.74 5.17
N LEU A 332 -17.11 18.05 5.09
CA LEU A 332 -15.74 18.56 4.94
C LEU A 332 -14.85 18.23 6.15
N VAL A 333 -15.39 18.27 7.37
CA VAL A 333 -14.68 17.84 8.58
C VAL A 333 -14.37 16.34 8.50
N ASP A 334 -15.33 15.51 8.09
CA ASP A 334 -15.12 14.07 7.93
C ASP A 334 -14.06 13.75 6.88
N LEU A 335 -14.02 14.51 5.78
CA LEU A 335 -12.98 14.37 4.75
C LEU A 335 -11.58 14.67 5.29
N SER A 336 -11.41 15.41 6.40
CA SER A 336 -10.09 15.71 6.97
C SER A 336 -9.33 14.46 7.43
N SER A 337 -10.05 13.48 7.99
CA SER A 337 -9.49 12.17 8.36
C SER A 337 -9.04 11.40 7.12
N GLY A 338 -9.88 11.45 6.08
CA GLY A 338 -9.57 10.87 4.78
C GLY A 338 -8.35 11.52 4.10
N ILE A 339 -8.25 12.85 4.11
CA ILE A 339 -7.10 13.60 3.58
C ILE A 339 -5.82 13.22 4.33
N SER A 340 -5.90 13.07 5.66
CA SER A 340 -4.77 12.64 6.49
C SER A 340 -4.30 11.24 6.10
N THR A 341 -5.24 10.32 5.85
CA THR A 341 -4.95 8.95 5.38
C THR A 341 -4.30 8.97 3.99
N VAL A 342 -4.81 9.79 3.06
CA VAL A 342 -4.23 9.97 1.72
C VAL A 342 -2.82 10.54 1.83
N ALA A 343 -2.60 11.52 2.70
CA ALA A 343 -1.28 12.13 2.92
C ALA A 343 -0.25 11.11 3.44
N GLY A 344 -0.61 10.36 4.49
CA GLY A 344 0.26 9.33 5.07
C GLY A 344 0.62 8.24 4.07
N ASN A 345 -0.37 7.65 3.39
CA ASN A 345 -0.13 6.59 2.41
C ASN A 345 0.62 7.11 1.18
N THR A 346 0.31 8.32 0.69
CA THR A 346 1.05 8.97 -0.41
C THR A 346 2.52 9.14 -0.04
N HIS A 347 2.81 9.58 1.18
CA HIS A 347 4.18 9.71 1.65
C HIS A 347 4.90 8.35 1.66
N ARG A 348 4.33 7.34 2.32
CA ARG A 348 4.94 6.00 2.46
C ARG A 348 5.19 5.33 1.10
N ILE A 349 4.21 5.41 0.18
CA ILE A 349 4.32 4.85 -1.17
C ILE A 349 5.34 5.64 -2.01
N SER A 350 5.35 6.96 -1.90
CA SER A 350 6.28 7.80 -2.69
C SER A 350 7.73 7.64 -2.23
N VAL A 351 7.99 7.52 -0.92
CA VAL A 351 9.35 7.21 -0.40
C VAL A 351 9.85 5.89 -0.99
N LEU A 352 9.01 4.85 -0.99
CA LEU A 352 9.37 3.57 -1.59
C LEU A 352 9.65 3.72 -3.09
N LEU A 353 8.77 4.42 -3.82
CA LEU A 353 8.93 4.65 -5.26
C LEU A 353 10.22 5.41 -5.59
N GLU A 354 10.48 6.52 -4.91
CA GLU A 354 11.68 7.35 -5.09
C GLU A 354 12.96 6.56 -4.83
N ARG A 355 12.97 5.70 -3.81
CA ARG A 355 14.13 4.84 -3.50
C ARG A 355 14.35 3.74 -4.52
N MET A 356 13.28 3.07 -4.96
CA MET A 356 13.38 2.04 -6.02
C MET A 356 13.89 2.63 -7.33
N GLU A 357 13.47 3.85 -7.68
CA GLU A 357 13.95 4.55 -8.87
C GLU A 357 15.42 4.99 -8.73
N ALA A 358 15.82 5.55 -7.58
CA ALA A 358 17.21 5.93 -7.33
C ALA A 358 18.15 4.71 -7.43
N ILE A 359 17.76 3.56 -6.87
CA ILE A 359 18.50 2.30 -6.99
C ILE A 359 18.66 1.90 -8.47
N ASN A 360 17.59 2.03 -9.26
CA ASN A 360 17.62 1.65 -10.67
C ASN A 360 18.45 2.64 -11.52
N GLU A 361 18.41 3.93 -11.20
CA GLU A 361 19.25 4.97 -11.82
C GLU A 361 20.75 4.77 -11.53
N GLU A 362 21.11 4.44 -10.28
CA GLU A 362 22.49 4.07 -9.91
C GLU A 362 22.99 2.87 -10.73
N ASP A 363 22.14 1.85 -10.89
CA ASP A 363 22.48 0.67 -11.69
C ASP A 363 22.65 1.03 -13.18
N GLU A 364 21.80 1.88 -13.75
CA GLU A 364 21.93 2.40 -15.13
C GLU A 364 23.21 3.19 -15.35
N LEU A 365 23.56 4.08 -14.42
CA LEU A 365 24.79 4.85 -14.48
C LEU A 365 26.01 3.93 -14.40
N SER A 366 25.97 2.92 -13.53
CA SER A 366 27.06 1.96 -13.40
C SER A 366 27.28 1.11 -14.66
N GLU A 367 26.21 0.76 -15.37
CA GLU A 367 26.26 0.00 -16.62
C GLU A 367 26.79 0.84 -17.79
N THR A 368 26.33 2.08 -17.92
CA THR A 368 26.78 3.01 -18.97
C THR A 368 28.25 3.35 -18.82
N LEU A 369 28.73 3.60 -17.59
CA LEU A 369 30.15 3.79 -17.31
C LEU A 369 31.01 2.56 -17.66
N LYS A 370 30.48 1.35 -17.49
CA LYS A 370 31.17 0.10 -17.88
C LYS A 370 31.21 -0.09 -19.40
N LYS A 371 30.13 0.24 -20.12
CA LYS A 371 30.10 0.16 -21.60
C LYS A 371 31.07 1.14 -22.23
N ASN A 372 31.16 2.37 -21.73
CA ASN A 372 32.08 3.39 -22.26
C ASN A 372 33.56 3.11 -21.96
N LYS A 373 33.87 2.21 -21.01
CA LYS A 373 35.24 1.78 -20.68
C LYS A 373 35.68 0.51 -21.41
N ARG A 374 34.82 -0.14 -22.21
CA ARG A 374 35.27 -1.22 -23.10
C ARG A 374 36.07 -0.57 -24.23
N PRO A 375 37.33 -0.98 -24.47
CA PRO A 375 38.05 -0.54 -25.66
C PRO A 375 37.21 -0.87 -26.89
N GLN A 376 37.11 0.08 -27.80
CA GLN A 376 36.56 -0.13 -29.12
C GLN A 376 37.51 -1.11 -29.82
N ASP A 377 37.05 -2.35 -29.99
CA ASP A 377 37.79 -3.41 -30.69
C ASP A 377 37.92 -2.98 -32.16
N ASP A 378 39.06 -2.38 -32.50
CA ASP A 378 39.52 -2.33 -33.88
C ASP A 378 39.93 -3.75 -34.26
N GLY A 379 39.29 -4.28 -35.29
CA GLY A 379 39.25 -5.71 -35.57
C GLY A 379 40.63 -6.36 -35.76
N ASP A 380 40.76 -7.56 -35.21
CA ASP A 380 41.57 -8.62 -35.79
C ASP A 380 40.95 -9.99 -35.49
N ASP A 381 40.88 -10.82 -36.53
CA ASP A 381 40.31 -12.17 -36.52
C ASP A 381 41.45 -13.12 -36.14
N GLY A 382 41.61 -13.38 -34.83
CA GLY A 382 42.67 -14.24 -34.32
C GLY A 382 42.37 -14.76 -32.91
N ASP A 383 42.16 -16.08 -32.81
CA ASP A 383 41.95 -16.88 -31.59
C ASP A 383 40.91 -16.37 -30.58
N LYS A 384 39.83 -17.14 -30.40
CA LYS A 384 38.89 -16.96 -29.29
C LYS A 384 39.61 -17.21 -27.97
N GLU A 385 40.28 -16.19 -27.43
CA GLU A 385 40.77 -16.18 -26.05
C GLU A 385 39.61 -16.58 -25.13
N VAL A 386 39.86 -17.57 -24.27
CA VAL A 386 38.90 -18.02 -23.27
C VAL A 386 38.73 -16.88 -22.28
N VAL A 387 37.74 -16.02 -22.53
CA VAL A 387 37.43 -14.89 -21.65
C VAL A 387 37.04 -15.46 -20.27
N PRO A 388 37.72 -15.07 -19.18
CA PRO A 388 37.36 -15.52 -17.84
C PRO A 388 35.95 -15.02 -17.48
N HIS A 389 35.11 -15.91 -16.95
CA HIS A 389 33.74 -15.60 -16.52
C HIS A 389 33.71 -14.53 -15.42
N PHE A 390 34.71 -14.50 -14.53
CA PHE A 390 34.84 -13.48 -13.50
C PHE A 390 36.30 -13.07 -13.32
N THR A 391 36.54 -11.75 -13.26
CA THR A 391 37.86 -11.19 -12.94
C THR A 391 37.71 -10.14 -11.84
N LEU A 392 38.37 -10.37 -10.70
CA LEU A 392 38.51 -9.44 -9.59
C LEU A 392 39.92 -8.84 -9.64
N LYS A 393 40.02 -7.51 -9.61
CA LYS A 393 41.29 -6.78 -9.56
C LYS A 393 41.34 -5.92 -8.30
N ASN A 394 42.20 -6.30 -7.35
CA ASN A 394 42.44 -5.60 -6.08
C ASN A 394 41.15 -5.26 -5.33
N VAL A 395 40.24 -6.23 -5.20
CA VAL A 395 38.89 -6.02 -4.67
C VAL A 395 38.89 -6.15 -3.15
N SER A 396 38.40 -5.11 -2.48
CA SER A 396 38.13 -5.16 -1.05
C SER A 396 36.62 -5.07 -0.81
N TYR A 397 36.10 -5.87 0.12
CA TYR A 397 34.68 -5.88 0.44
C TYR A 397 34.40 -6.22 1.91
N GLY A 398 33.33 -5.62 2.43
CA GLY A 398 32.82 -5.80 3.79
C GLY A 398 31.32 -5.99 3.81
N SER A 399 30.76 -6.02 5.01
CA SER A 399 29.31 -5.97 5.21
C SER A 399 28.75 -4.62 4.71
N PRO A 400 27.56 -4.54 4.09
CA PRO A 400 26.94 -3.25 3.80
C PRO A 400 26.43 -2.54 5.06
N TYR A 401 26.34 -3.23 6.19
CA TYR A 401 25.80 -2.71 7.46
C TYR A 401 26.86 -2.14 8.40
N ASP A 402 28.12 -2.48 8.17
CA ASP A 402 29.22 -2.24 9.11
C ASP A 402 30.49 -1.98 8.32
N ASP A 403 31.36 -1.10 8.82
CA ASP A 403 32.59 -0.68 8.13
C ASP A 403 33.68 -1.78 8.15
N ASN A 404 33.36 -2.94 8.73
CA ASN A 404 34.23 -4.09 8.80
C ASN A 404 34.48 -4.71 7.41
N ILE A 405 35.72 -4.60 6.94
CA ILE A 405 36.21 -5.23 5.71
C ILE A 405 36.54 -6.70 5.99
N PHE A 406 35.95 -7.62 5.22
CA PHE A 406 36.20 -9.05 5.36
C PHE A 406 37.44 -9.49 4.61
N VAL A 407 37.64 -8.92 3.41
CA VAL A 407 38.74 -9.28 2.51
C VAL A 407 39.28 -8.01 1.87
N GLU A 408 40.61 -7.89 1.85
CA GLU A 408 41.34 -6.76 1.27
C GLU A 408 42.15 -7.20 0.05
N GLY A 409 42.06 -6.42 -1.03
CA GLY A 409 42.94 -6.53 -2.19
C GLY A 409 42.87 -7.84 -2.99
N LEU A 410 41.74 -8.54 -2.95
CA LEU A 410 41.57 -9.83 -3.63
C LEU A 410 41.68 -9.68 -5.15
N THR A 411 42.62 -10.41 -5.74
CA THR A 411 42.76 -10.55 -7.19
C THR A 411 42.54 -12.01 -7.56
N LEU A 412 41.55 -12.27 -8.40
CA LEU A 412 41.10 -13.62 -8.74
C LEU A 412 40.54 -13.64 -10.17
N GLU A 413 40.95 -14.63 -10.95
CA GLU A 413 40.41 -14.88 -12.29
C GLU A 413 39.78 -16.28 -12.32
N LEU A 414 38.53 -16.35 -12.76
CA LEU A 414 37.74 -17.58 -12.85
C LEU A 414 37.34 -17.80 -14.31
N GLY A 415 37.95 -18.79 -14.96
CA GLY A 415 37.64 -19.21 -16.32
C GLY A 415 37.68 -20.73 -16.48
N PRO A 416 36.95 -21.32 -17.45
CA PRO A 416 37.06 -22.74 -17.74
C PRO A 416 38.47 -23.07 -18.29
N PRO A 417 39.05 -24.25 -17.98
CA PRO A 417 38.50 -25.36 -17.21
C PRO A 417 38.99 -25.39 -15.73
N MET A 418 38.69 -24.36 -14.93
CA MET A 418 39.08 -24.34 -13.50
C MET A 418 37.93 -24.70 -12.56
N SER A 419 38.20 -25.60 -11.61
CA SER A 419 37.37 -25.84 -10.42
C SER A 419 38.09 -25.27 -9.20
N VAL A 420 37.45 -24.33 -8.51
CA VAL A 420 38.04 -23.65 -7.34
C VAL A 420 37.22 -24.00 -6.10
N PHE A 421 37.91 -24.42 -5.03
CA PHE A 421 37.30 -24.68 -3.74
C PHE A 421 37.73 -23.61 -2.74
N VAL A 422 36.76 -22.85 -2.21
CA VAL A 422 37.02 -21.77 -1.25
C VAL A 422 36.70 -22.28 0.16
N THR A 423 37.71 -22.33 1.03
CA THR A 423 37.58 -22.74 2.43
C THR A 423 38.13 -21.67 3.37
N GLY A 424 37.65 -21.67 4.61
CA GLY A 424 38.00 -20.69 5.63
C GLY A 424 37.08 -20.77 6.84
N PRO A 425 37.41 -20.07 7.95
CA PRO A 425 36.56 -20.05 9.14
C PRO A 425 35.18 -19.43 8.85
N SER A 426 34.20 -19.66 9.72
CA SER A 426 32.92 -18.97 9.67
C SER A 426 33.13 -17.45 9.74
N ASN A 427 32.29 -16.69 9.04
CA ASN A 427 32.36 -15.21 8.95
C ASN A 427 33.61 -14.63 8.27
N SER A 428 34.41 -15.44 7.56
CA SER A 428 35.54 -14.96 6.74
C SER A 428 35.13 -14.28 5.41
N GLY A 429 33.84 -14.09 5.16
CA GLY A 429 33.36 -13.45 3.93
C GLY A 429 33.25 -14.36 2.70
N LYS A 430 33.19 -15.69 2.87
CA LYS A 430 33.00 -16.68 1.79
C LYS A 430 31.71 -16.45 1.00
N THR A 431 30.56 -16.43 1.68
CA THR A 431 29.26 -16.10 1.06
C THR A 431 29.24 -14.67 0.53
N SER A 432 29.93 -13.74 1.20
CA SER A 432 30.08 -12.36 0.74
C SER A 432 30.84 -12.27 -0.60
N LEU A 433 31.83 -13.13 -0.85
CA LEU A 433 32.49 -13.24 -2.16
C LEU A 433 31.47 -13.58 -3.26
N LEU A 434 30.59 -14.55 -3.01
CA LEU A 434 29.55 -14.93 -3.97
C LEU A 434 28.55 -13.79 -4.21
N ARG A 435 28.22 -13.01 -3.17
CA ARG A 435 27.40 -11.79 -3.29
C ARG A 435 28.08 -10.74 -4.18
N ILE A 436 29.39 -10.54 -4.03
CA ILE A 436 30.18 -9.64 -4.89
C ILE A 436 30.21 -10.17 -6.34
N LEU A 437 30.49 -11.45 -6.56
CA LEU A 437 30.52 -12.07 -7.89
C LEU A 437 29.15 -11.95 -8.59
N LYS A 438 28.05 -12.20 -7.86
CA LYS A 438 26.69 -12.04 -8.39
C LYS A 438 26.27 -10.59 -8.61
N GLY A 439 27.00 -9.62 -8.02
CA GLY A 439 26.63 -8.21 -8.01
C GLY A 439 25.39 -7.95 -7.15
N LEU A 440 25.32 -8.58 -5.98
CA LEU A 440 24.37 -8.25 -4.91
C LEU A 440 24.93 -7.15 -4.02
N TRP A 441 26.23 -7.19 -3.76
CA TRP A 441 26.98 -6.15 -3.05
C TRP A 441 27.94 -5.43 -4.00
N SER A 442 28.17 -4.16 -3.74
CA SER A 442 29.20 -3.36 -4.40
C SER A 442 30.52 -3.48 -3.63
N PRO A 443 31.67 -3.66 -4.29
CA PRO A 443 32.95 -3.69 -3.61
C PRO A 443 33.30 -2.28 -3.07
N SER A 444 33.98 -2.23 -1.92
CA SER A 444 34.46 -0.98 -1.32
C SER A 444 35.59 -0.36 -2.14
N SER A 445 36.44 -1.21 -2.73
CA SER A 445 37.50 -0.80 -3.65
C SER A 445 37.78 -1.89 -4.69
N GLY A 446 38.49 -1.53 -5.77
CA GLY A 446 38.85 -2.44 -6.85
C GLY A 446 37.79 -2.56 -7.94
N ALA A 447 37.99 -3.49 -8.88
CA ALA A 447 37.09 -3.69 -10.01
C ALA A 447 36.71 -5.17 -10.16
N VAL A 448 35.43 -5.41 -10.46
CA VAL A 448 34.90 -6.75 -10.74
C VAL A 448 34.31 -6.76 -12.16
N VAL A 449 34.93 -7.51 -13.05
CA VAL A 449 34.43 -7.81 -14.39
C VAL A 449 33.64 -9.12 -14.32
N ARG A 450 32.43 -9.11 -14.89
CA ARG A 450 31.49 -10.23 -14.85
C ARG A 450 31.04 -10.55 -16.26
N GLU A 451 31.14 -11.81 -16.67
CA GLU A 451 30.50 -12.36 -17.85
C GLU A 451 29.47 -13.41 -17.42
N PRO A 452 28.25 -12.97 -17.06
CA PRO A 452 27.27 -13.82 -16.39
C PRO A 452 26.64 -14.89 -17.30
N SER A 453 26.83 -14.79 -18.62
CA SER A 453 26.22 -15.66 -19.62
C SER A 453 26.63 -17.12 -19.42
N GLY A 454 25.66 -17.97 -19.05
CA GLY A 454 25.89 -19.40 -18.80
C GLY A 454 26.41 -19.72 -17.39
N SER A 455 26.38 -18.76 -16.45
CA SER A 455 26.67 -19.00 -15.03
C SER A 455 25.41 -19.29 -14.22
N LEU A 456 25.46 -20.27 -13.31
CA LEU A 456 24.39 -20.58 -12.37
C LEU A 456 24.89 -20.44 -10.94
N PHE A 457 24.09 -19.80 -10.09
CA PHE A 457 24.41 -19.57 -8.68
C PHE A 457 23.42 -20.36 -7.82
N LEU A 458 23.94 -21.19 -6.93
CA LEU A 458 23.16 -21.86 -5.89
C LEU A 458 23.46 -21.20 -4.53
N PRO A 459 22.47 -20.53 -3.90
CA PRO A 459 22.64 -19.95 -2.58
C PRO A 459 22.61 -21.02 -1.48
N GLN A 460 23.18 -20.69 -0.31
CA GLN A 460 23.16 -21.53 0.89
C GLN A 460 21.73 -21.94 1.28
N VAL A 461 20.80 -20.98 1.30
CA VAL A 461 19.37 -21.25 1.49
C VAL A 461 18.71 -21.37 0.12
N THR A 462 18.43 -22.60 -0.29
CA THR A 462 17.81 -22.89 -1.60
C THR A 462 16.40 -22.30 -1.70
N TRP A 463 16.13 -21.59 -2.79
CA TRP A 463 14.81 -21.06 -3.11
C TRP A 463 14.03 -21.96 -4.07
N PHE A 464 12.76 -22.19 -3.73
CA PHE A 464 11.75 -22.82 -4.57
C PHE A 464 10.49 -21.97 -4.57
N GLY A 465 10.00 -21.64 -5.77
CA GLY A 465 8.79 -20.86 -5.94
C GLY A 465 7.54 -21.73 -5.97
N THR A 466 6.42 -21.15 -6.39
CA THR A 466 5.21 -21.90 -6.76
C THR A 466 5.36 -22.46 -8.18
N GLY A 467 4.62 -23.53 -8.50
CA GLY A 467 4.58 -24.13 -9.84
C GLY A 467 4.95 -25.61 -9.87
N SER A 468 5.17 -26.13 -11.07
CA SER A 468 5.46 -27.56 -11.30
C SER A 468 6.91 -27.93 -10.99
N LEU A 469 7.21 -29.23 -10.88
CA LEU A 469 8.59 -29.71 -10.68
C LEU A 469 9.52 -29.20 -11.80
N ARG A 470 9.05 -29.24 -13.06
CA ARG A 470 9.77 -28.70 -14.20
C ARG A 470 10.11 -27.22 -14.05
N SER A 471 9.17 -26.41 -13.55
CA SER A 471 9.44 -24.99 -13.30
C SER A 471 10.55 -24.79 -12.27
N GLN A 472 10.64 -25.64 -11.24
CA GLN A 472 11.70 -25.56 -10.22
C GLN A 472 13.07 -25.97 -10.77
N LEU A 473 13.13 -26.91 -11.73
CA LEU A 473 14.37 -27.37 -12.37
C LEU A 473 14.94 -26.34 -13.35
N TYR A 474 14.09 -25.55 -14.01
CA TYR A 474 14.52 -24.55 -14.98
C TYR A 474 14.56 -23.12 -14.43
N TYR A 475 14.03 -22.88 -13.23
CA TYR A 475 14.15 -21.58 -12.56
C TYR A 475 15.62 -21.10 -12.54
N PRO A 476 15.92 -19.84 -12.90
CA PRO A 476 15.00 -18.71 -13.13
C PRO A 476 14.45 -18.57 -14.56
N TYR A 477 14.74 -19.52 -15.45
CA TYR A 477 14.32 -19.49 -16.84
C TYR A 477 12.95 -20.13 -17.06
N THR A 478 12.28 -19.74 -18.15
CA THR A 478 11.08 -20.44 -18.60
C THR A 478 11.46 -21.84 -19.06
N PRO A 479 10.79 -22.90 -18.58
CA PRO A 479 11.11 -24.25 -18.98
C PRO A 479 10.92 -24.43 -20.50
N PRO A 480 11.89 -25.03 -21.20
CA PRO A 480 11.75 -25.30 -22.63
C PRO A 480 10.67 -26.36 -22.87
N LYS A 481 10.07 -26.34 -24.07
CA LYS A 481 9.28 -27.49 -24.54
C LYS A 481 10.23 -28.63 -24.84
N THR A 482 10.21 -29.66 -24.01
CA THR A 482 11.09 -30.83 -24.14
C THR A 482 10.55 -31.84 -25.13
N THR A 483 11.45 -32.46 -25.87
CA THR A 483 11.16 -33.67 -26.65
C THR A 483 11.03 -34.89 -25.72
N PRO A 484 10.38 -35.99 -26.15
CA PRO A 484 10.28 -37.21 -25.33
C PRO A 484 11.64 -37.77 -24.88
N HIS A 485 12.68 -37.57 -25.68
CA HIS A 485 14.05 -37.97 -25.34
C HIS A 485 14.63 -37.13 -24.20
N GLU A 486 14.46 -35.80 -24.24
CA GLU A 486 14.92 -34.90 -23.17
C GLU A 486 14.13 -35.12 -21.88
N GLU A 487 12.85 -35.49 -21.96
CA GLU A 487 12.11 -35.94 -20.79
C GLU A 487 12.76 -37.21 -20.22
N GLY A 488 13.03 -38.24 -21.02
CA GLY A 488 13.73 -39.44 -20.55
C GLY A 488 15.03 -39.15 -19.79
N GLU A 489 15.82 -38.18 -20.28
CA GLU A 489 17.04 -37.72 -19.60
C GLU A 489 16.75 -37.05 -18.24
N ILE A 490 15.70 -36.22 -18.13
CA ILE A 490 15.30 -35.62 -16.86
C ILE A 490 14.89 -36.71 -15.86
N TRP A 491 14.16 -37.73 -16.29
CA TRP A 491 13.76 -38.85 -15.43
C TRP A 491 14.99 -39.61 -14.92
N ARG A 492 15.95 -39.89 -15.79
CA ARG A 492 17.22 -40.53 -15.42
C ARG A 492 18.00 -39.68 -14.42
N LEU A 493 18.06 -38.36 -14.60
CA LEU A 493 18.72 -37.45 -13.65
C LEU A 493 17.99 -37.41 -12.30
N ILE A 494 16.65 -37.44 -12.29
CA ILE A 494 15.85 -37.52 -11.07
C ILE A 494 16.14 -38.81 -10.29
N GLU A 495 16.25 -39.94 -10.98
CA GLU A 495 16.63 -41.21 -10.36
C GLU A 495 18.07 -41.18 -9.84
N LEU A 496 19.00 -40.55 -10.58
CA LEU A 496 20.40 -40.40 -10.18
C LEU A 496 20.55 -39.63 -8.86
N VAL A 497 19.75 -38.58 -8.65
CA VAL A 497 19.74 -37.81 -7.39
C VAL A 497 18.78 -38.41 -6.33
N GLU A 498 18.26 -39.61 -6.58
CA GLU A 498 17.35 -40.34 -5.69
C GLU A 498 16.06 -39.55 -5.33
N LEU A 499 15.51 -38.78 -6.28
CA LEU A 499 14.26 -38.02 -6.12
C LEU A 499 13.07 -38.66 -6.88
N GLY A 500 13.16 -39.94 -7.22
CA GLY A 500 12.10 -40.65 -7.95
C GLY A 500 10.74 -40.71 -7.20
N HIS A 501 10.76 -40.73 -5.87
CA HIS A 501 9.55 -40.64 -5.05
C HIS A 501 8.90 -39.25 -5.14
N LEU A 502 9.72 -38.19 -5.23
CA LEU A 502 9.23 -36.82 -5.34
C LEU A 502 8.47 -36.60 -6.65
N LEU A 503 8.94 -37.21 -7.75
CA LEU A 503 8.25 -37.16 -9.04
C LEU A 503 6.85 -37.82 -8.99
N LYS A 504 6.72 -38.92 -8.25
CA LYS A 504 5.41 -39.56 -8.00
C LYS A 504 4.54 -38.67 -7.13
N ARG A 505 5.10 -38.08 -6.07
CA ARG A 505 4.39 -37.20 -5.13
C ARG A 505 3.92 -35.89 -5.79
N SER A 506 4.68 -35.35 -6.73
CA SER A 506 4.30 -34.15 -7.50
C SER A 506 3.27 -34.43 -8.58
N GLY A 507 2.97 -35.70 -8.88
CA GLY A 507 2.09 -36.11 -9.99
C GLY A 507 2.72 -35.89 -11.37
N GLY A 508 4.05 -36.02 -11.46
CA GLY A 508 4.81 -35.79 -12.69
C GLY A 508 5.50 -34.42 -12.74
N LEU A 509 6.05 -34.09 -13.91
CA LEU A 509 6.88 -32.91 -14.14
C LEU A 509 6.10 -31.60 -14.22
N ASP A 510 4.89 -31.63 -14.80
CA ASP A 510 4.09 -30.44 -15.10
C ASP A 510 2.92 -30.22 -14.13
N SER A 511 2.66 -31.21 -13.28
CA SER A 511 1.64 -31.11 -12.26
C SER A 511 2.05 -30.11 -11.17
N SER A 512 1.05 -29.37 -10.65
CA SER A 512 1.20 -28.39 -9.57
C SER A 512 0.49 -28.87 -8.29
N LEU A 513 0.54 -30.17 -8.00
CA LEU A 513 -0.09 -30.77 -6.82
C LEU A 513 0.58 -30.36 -5.49
N LEU A 514 1.83 -29.92 -5.53
CA LEU A 514 2.54 -29.40 -4.36
C LEU A 514 2.42 -27.87 -4.33
N PRO A 515 1.60 -27.28 -3.43
CA PRO A 515 1.36 -25.85 -3.43
C PRO A 515 2.59 -25.05 -2.96
N MET A 516 3.37 -25.59 -2.01
CA MET A 516 4.52 -24.91 -1.40
C MET A 516 5.71 -25.90 -1.30
N TRP A 517 6.63 -25.81 -2.26
CA TRP A 517 7.80 -26.69 -2.33
C TRP A 517 8.70 -26.59 -1.10
N TYR A 518 8.91 -25.37 -0.58
CA TYR A 518 9.80 -25.15 0.54
C TYR A 518 9.34 -25.90 1.80
N GLU A 519 8.07 -25.83 2.15
CA GLU A 519 7.51 -26.52 3.32
C GLU A 519 7.39 -28.05 3.11
N SER A 520 7.16 -28.48 1.87
CA SER A 520 6.91 -29.90 1.57
C SER A 520 8.19 -30.74 1.46
N LEU A 521 9.35 -30.10 1.22
CA LEU A 521 10.62 -30.79 1.02
C LEU A 521 11.45 -30.79 2.29
N SER A 522 12.05 -31.93 2.61
CA SER A 522 13.11 -32.02 3.61
C SER A 522 14.36 -31.23 3.16
N PRO A 523 15.22 -30.78 4.09
CA PRO A 523 16.46 -30.08 3.73
C PRO A 523 17.35 -30.85 2.75
N GLY A 524 17.46 -32.17 2.91
CA GLY A 524 18.21 -33.03 1.99
C GLY A 524 17.60 -33.11 0.59
N GLU A 525 16.27 -33.19 0.49
CA GLU A 525 15.58 -33.13 -0.81
C GLU A 525 15.75 -31.77 -1.47
N ARG A 526 15.72 -30.67 -0.70
CA ARG A 526 15.97 -29.31 -1.20
C ARG A 526 17.37 -29.20 -1.81
N GLN A 527 18.39 -29.70 -1.13
CA GLN A 527 19.76 -29.74 -1.65
C GLN A 527 19.85 -30.58 -2.93
N ARG A 528 19.35 -31.82 -2.92
CA ARG A 528 19.36 -32.71 -4.10
C ARG A 528 18.62 -32.11 -5.29
N LEU A 529 17.48 -31.45 -5.05
CA LEU A 529 16.70 -30.78 -6.09
C LEU A 529 17.44 -29.56 -6.66
N SER A 530 18.21 -28.86 -5.82
CA SER A 530 19.09 -27.78 -6.29
C SER A 530 20.24 -28.29 -7.15
N PHE A 531 20.84 -29.44 -6.81
CA PHE A 531 21.84 -30.10 -7.67
C PHE A 531 21.23 -30.55 -8.99
N LEU A 532 20.03 -31.13 -8.95
CA LEU A 532 19.30 -31.53 -10.16
C LEU A 532 19.07 -30.33 -11.10
N ARG A 533 18.77 -29.13 -10.56
CA ARG A 533 18.69 -27.88 -11.33
C ARG A 533 20.01 -27.59 -12.08
N VAL A 534 21.16 -27.79 -11.45
CA VAL A 534 22.48 -27.61 -12.10
C VAL A 534 22.67 -28.64 -13.22
N LEU A 535 22.36 -29.90 -12.96
CA LEU A 535 22.52 -31.00 -13.93
C LEU A 535 21.61 -30.85 -15.15
N CYS A 536 20.38 -30.38 -14.96
CA CYS A 536 19.43 -30.13 -16.04
C CYS A 536 19.84 -28.91 -16.89
N GLN A 537 20.30 -27.81 -16.26
CA GLN A 537 20.63 -26.58 -16.98
C GLN A 537 22.02 -26.60 -17.64
N ARG A 538 22.93 -27.48 -17.19
CA ARG A 538 24.30 -27.64 -17.72
C ARG A 538 25.02 -26.29 -17.92
N PRO A 539 25.13 -25.45 -16.86
CA PRO A 539 25.80 -24.15 -16.97
C PRO A 539 27.28 -24.31 -17.30
N LYS A 540 27.88 -23.31 -17.96
CA LYS A 540 29.33 -23.24 -18.21
C LYS A 540 30.13 -23.13 -16.92
N MET A 541 29.55 -22.47 -15.91
CA MET A 541 30.12 -22.31 -14.57
C MET A 541 29.02 -22.37 -13.52
N ALA A 542 29.19 -23.21 -12.50
CA ALA A 542 28.31 -23.28 -11.34
C ALA A 542 29.03 -22.72 -10.11
N LEU A 543 28.39 -21.80 -9.39
CA LEU A 543 28.87 -21.27 -8.12
C LEU A 543 27.97 -21.81 -7.01
N LEU A 544 28.57 -22.57 -6.09
CA LEU A 544 27.86 -23.34 -5.08
C LEU A 544 28.22 -22.83 -3.69
N ASP A 545 27.23 -22.34 -2.94
CA ASP A 545 27.40 -21.91 -1.55
C ASP A 545 26.90 -23.01 -0.61
N GLU A 546 27.82 -23.68 0.10
CA GLU A 546 27.52 -24.77 1.04
C GLU A 546 26.58 -25.86 0.50
N ALA A 547 26.74 -26.21 -0.78
CA ALA A 547 26.01 -27.31 -1.40
C ALA A 547 26.64 -28.65 -0.96
N THR A 548 26.23 -29.16 0.20
CA THR A 548 26.67 -30.44 0.78
C THR A 548 25.84 -31.63 0.32
#